data_AF-A0AAX4JYA0-F1
#
_entry.id   AF-A0AAX4JYA0-F1
#
_cell.length_a   1.000
_cell.length_b   1.000
_cell.length_c   1.000
_cell.angle_alpha   90.00
_cell.angle_beta   90.00
_cell.angle_gamma   90.00
#
_symmetry.space_group_name_H-M   'P 1'
#
loop_
_entity.id
_entity.type
_entity.pdbx_description
1 polymer ?
#
loop_
_entity_poly.entity_id
_entity_poly.type
_entity_poly.pdbx_seq_one_letter_code
_entity_poly.pdbx_strand_id
1 'polypeptide(L)'
;MSTDDLTNSLSVCEITNIDKLQPVHHIILDYIQHIDPITCLRLSQHHYKTLIPAVYEKIELTGQNVDSMMIGMTDVDCERFRRGQSKLHALRQIKTLKIEDSQSVIALHRWYRIFLSLKVDIDVKGKTPFEGVEYLELGWKVLYGHVASVDSYRLTLIEHPSPGRRLTGNQKSAIQIQNNYDGTSHEVTPIHNASFHALIRGSSGGTSSRIRRLCVEWGDWNNILGGDVEIVSGIGSRFIRILIRSLILLREINIFAQFANIDKYCNLIQFRVYWF
;
A
#
# COMPACT_ATOMS: atom_id res chain seq x y z
N MET A 1 8.20 -23.51 -63.02
CA MET A 1 8.41 -23.58 -61.56
C MET A 1 7.22 -22.89 -60.93
N SER A 2 6.18 -23.65 -60.54
CA SER A 2 4.96 -23.10 -59.95
C SER A 2 5.20 -22.83 -58.47
N THR A 3 4.78 -21.67 -58.01
CA THR A 3 4.89 -21.17 -56.63
C THR A 3 3.86 -21.78 -55.67
N ASP A 4 3.17 -22.84 -56.07
CA ASP A 4 1.99 -23.37 -55.38
C ASP A 4 2.29 -24.54 -54.42
N ASP A 5 3.52 -25.07 -54.43
CA ASP A 5 3.88 -26.27 -53.63
C ASP A 5 4.44 -25.96 -52.22
N LEU A 6 4.55 -24.68 -51.83
CA LEU A 6 5.13 -24.27 -50.53
C LEU A 6 4.11 -23.87 -49.46
N THR A 7 2.81 -23.91 -49.76
CA THR A 7 1.75 -23.47 -48.81
C THR A 7 1.06 -24.61 -48.06
N ASN A 8 1.42 -25.88 -48.30
CA ASN A 8 0.59 -27.02 -47.91
C ASN A 8 1.10 -27.90 -46.75
N SER A 9 1.90 -27.38 -45.82
CA SER A 9 2.27 -28.17 -44.63
C SER A 9 2.26 -27.40 -43.30
N LEU A 10 1.41 -26.38 -43.17
CA LEU A 10 0.93 -26.01 -41.84
C LEU A 10 -0.28 -26.90 -41.56
N SER A 11 0.00 -28.15 -41.18
CA SER A 11 -1.05 -29.04 -40.66
C SER A 11 -1.69 -28.33 -39.48
N VAL A 12 -2.93 -27.85 -39.68
CA VAL A 12 -3.77 -27.30 -38.62
C VAL A 12 -3.92 -28.41 -37.59
N CYS A 13 -3.16 -28.30 -36.50
CA CYS A 13 -3.17 -29.30 -35.45
C CYS A 13 -4.44 -29.05 -34.62
N GLU A 14 -5.54 -29.68 -35.00
CA GLU A 14 -6.78 -29.62 -34.23
C GLU A 14 -6.55 -30.27 -32.85
N ILE A 15 -6.44 -29.42 -31.83
CA ILE A 15 -6.28 -29.85 -30.45
C ILE A 15 -7.64 -30.36 -29.97
N THR A 16 -7.87 -31.66 -30.17
CA THR A 16 -9.08 -32.35 -29.72
C THR A 16 -9.04 -32.77 -28.25
N ASN A 17 -7.85 -32.80 -27.63
CA ASN A 17 -7.66 -33.13 -26.22
C ASN A 17 -6.48 -32.35 -25.63
N ILE A 18 -6.67 -31.79 -24.43
CA ILE A 18 -5.66 -31.06 -23.65
C ILE A 18 -4.49 -31.96 -23.22
N ASP A 19 -4.69 -33.27 -23.09
CA ASP A 19 -3.63 -34.23 -22.70
C ASP A 19 -2.47 -34.23 -23.71
N LYS A 20 -2.73 -33.89 -24.97
CA LYS A 20 -1.69 -33.77 -26.01
C LYS A 20 -0.69 -32.64 -25.72
N LEU A 21 -1.08 -31.67 -24.89
CA LEU A 21 -0.23 -30.56 -24.48
C LEU A 21 0.59 -30.88 -23.22
N GLN A 22 0.37 -32.03 -22.57
CA GLN A 22 1.07 -32.41 -21.34
C GLN A 22 2.61 -32.31 -21.44
N PRO A 23 3.28 -32.73 -22.53
CA PRO A 23 4.74 -32.61 -22.64
C PRO A 23 5.23 -31.16 -22.63
N VAL A 24 4.41 -30.22 -23.11
CA VAL A 24 4.76 -28.79 -23.23
C VAL A 24 4.10 -27.92 -22.16
N HIS A 25 3.30 -28.48 -21.25
CA HIS A 25 2.62 -27.73 -20.20
C HIS A 25 3.56 -26.90 -19.35
N HIS A 26 4.74 -27.42 -19.00
CA HIS A 26 5.73 -26.67 -18.23
C HIS A 26 6.21 -25.42 -18.99
N ILE A 27 6.46 -25.53 -20.29
CA ILE A 27 6.85 -24.41 -21.16
C ILE A 27 5.74 -23.36 -21.23
N ILE A 28 4.49 -23.82 -21.39
CA ILE A 28 3.32 -22.93 -21.41
C ILE A 28 3.18 -22.20 -20.08
N LEU A 29 3.32 -22.90 -18.96
CA LEU A 29 3.22 -22.31 -17.63
C LEU A 29 4.36 -21.33 -17.33
N ASP A 30 5.60 -21.65 -17.74
CA ASP A 30 6.76 -20.75 -17.62
C ASP A 30 6.55 -19.48 -18.44
N TYR A 31 6.00 -19.62 -19.65
CA TYR A 31 5.66 -18.48 -20.51
C TYR A 31 4.55 -17.61 -19.92
N ILE A 32 3.47 -18.22 -19.42
CA ILE A 32 2.38 -17.49 -18.75
C ILE A 32 2.90 -16.82 -17.48
N GLN A 33 3.77 -17.47 -16.71
CA GLN A 33 4.38 -16.88 -15.52
C GLN A 33 5.18 -15.62 -15.84
N HIS A 34 5.80 -15.56 -17.02
CA HIS A 34 6.53 -14.37 -17.47
C HIS A 34 5.61 -13.24 -17.92
N ILE A 35 4.50 -13.55 -18.61
CA ILE A 35 3.58 -12.55 -19.17
C ILE A 35 2.57 -12.05 -18.14
N ASP A 36 1.94 -12.97 -17.43
CA ASP A 36 0.90 -12.69 -16.45
C ASP A 36 1.15 -13.47 -15.15
N PRO A 37 2.12 -13.01 -14.33
CA PRO A 37 2.43 -13.65 -13.06
C PRO A 37 1.25 -13.62 -12.09
N ILE A 38 0.30 -12.68 -12.23
CA ILE A 38 -0.84 -12.53 -11.33
C ILE A 38 -1.80 -13.71 -11.47
N THR A 39 -2.09 -14.12 -12.70
CA THR A 39 -2.94 -15.29 -12.95
C THR A 39 -2.27 -16.57 -12.42
N CYS A 40 -0.94 -16.68 -12.54
CA CYS A 40 -0.17 -17.82 -12.02
C CYS A 40 -0.21 -17.96 -10.50
N LEU A 41 -0.44 -16.88 -9.74
CA LEU A 41 -0.57 -16.94 -8.27
C LEU A 41 -1.68 -17.89 -7.79
N ARG A 42 -2.68 -18.16 -8.64
CA ARG A 42 -3.83 -19.01 -8.30
C ARG A 42 -3.65 -20.47 -8.69
N LEU A 43 -2.62 -20.81 -9.48
CA LEU A 43 -2.45 -22.15 -10.05
C LEU A 43 -1.95 -23.17 -9.03
N SER A 44 -0.96 -22.82 -8.22
CA SER A 44 -0.45 -23.71 -7.17
C SER A 44 0.22 -22.96 -6.02
N GLN A 45 0.43 -23.64 -4.90
CA GLN A 45 1.18 -23.07 -3.77
C GLN A 45 2.63 -22.74 -4.14
N HIS A 46 3.23 -23.50 -5.05
CA HIS A 46 4.59 -23.25 -5.52
C HIS A 46 4.66 -21.90 -6.24
N HIS A 47 3.79 -21.68 -7.25
CA HIS A 47 3.73 -20.41 -7.98
C HIS A 47 3.44 -19.23 -7.04
N TYR A 48 2.51 -19.39 -6.09
CA TYR A 48 2.24 -18.36 -5.09
C TYR A 48 3.50 -17.98 -4.31
N LYS A 49 4.23 -18.95 -3.75
CA LYS A 49 5.43 -18.68 -2.93
C LYS A 49 6.55 -18.03 -3.74
N THR A 50 6.73 -18.46 -4.99
CA THR A 50 7.80 -17.96 -5.87
C THR A 50 7.49 -16.55 -6.39
N LEU A 51 6.23 -16.28 -6.75
CA LEU A 51 5.86 -15.03 -7.44
C LEU A 51 5.39 -13.93 -6.50
N ILE A 52 4.85 -14.25 -5.32
CA ILE A 52 4.31 -13.21 -4.43
C ILE A 52 5.34 -12.15 -4.03
N PRO A 53 6.62 -12.47 -3.76
CA PRO A 53 7.60 -11.44 -3.40
C PRO A 53 7.89 -10.49 -4.57
N ALA A 54 7.91 -11.00 -5.80
CA ALA A 54 8.14 -10.18 -7.00
C ALA A 54 6.91 -9.30 -7.32
N VAL A 55 5.70 -9.87 -7.26
CA VAL A 55 4.46 -9.13 -7.57
C VAL A 55 4.17 -8.03 -6.54
N TYR A 56 4.50 -8.26 -5.27
CA TYR A 56 4.27 -7.28 -4.19
C TYR A 56 5.51 -6.47 -3.84
N GLU A 57 6.62 -6.57 -4.58
CA GLU A 57 7.88 -5.91 -4.23
C GLU A 57 7.73 -4.41 -4.04
N LYS A 58 7.04 -3.75 -4.97
CA LYS A 58 6.75 -2.32 -4.96
C LYS A 58 5.25 -2.06 -5.06
N ILE A 59 4.72 -1.34 -4.09
CA ILE A 59 3.31 -0.95 -4.05
C ILE A 59 3.21 0.57 -3.92
N GLU A 60 2.34 1.15 -4.74
CA GLU A 60 1.95 2.54 -4.67
C GLU A 60 0.51 2.66 -4.18
N LEU A 61 0.31 3.47 -3.15
CA LEU A 61 -0.96 3.70 -2.50
C LEU A 61 -1.45 5.12 -2.77
N THR A 62 -2.67 5.18 -3.28
CA THR A 62 -3.42 6.39 -3.61
C THR A 62 -4.76 6.34 -2.91
N GLY A 63 -5.43 7.48 -2.75
CA GLY A 63 -6.74 7.55 -2.11
C GLY A 63 -7.79 6.63 -2.74
N GLN A 64 -7.60 6.26 -4.02
CA GLN A 64 -8.52 5.41 -4.77
C GLN A 64 -8.27 3.90 -4.59
N ASN A 65 -7.03 3.50 -4.29
CA ASN A 65 -6.65 2.08 -4.30
C ASN A 65 -6.38 1.49 -2.91
N VAL A 66 -6.23 2.30 -1.86
CA VAL A 66 -5.91 1.78 -0.52
C VAL A 66 -6.96 0.80 -0.04
N ASP A 67 -8.25 1.10 -0.23
CA ASP A 67 -9.31 0.20 0.23
C ASP A 67 -9.29 -1.14 -0.51
N SER A 68 -9.18 -1.13 -1.84
CA SER A 68 -9.09 -2.37 -2.62
C SER A 68 -7.82 -3.16 -2.28
N MET A 69 -6.72 -2.48 -1.96
CA MET A 69 -5.47 -3.10 -1.51
C MET A 69 -5.60 -3.72 -0.11
N MET A 70 -6.32 -3.10 0.83
CA MET A 70 -6.42 -3.59 2.20
C MET A 70 -7.57 -4.60 2.41
N ILE A 71 -8.56 -4.63 1.53
CA ILE A 71 -9.63 -5.65 1.54
C ILE A 71 -9.02 -7.06 1.52
N GLY A 72 -9.51 -7.93 2.40
CA GLY A 72 -9.07 -9.32 2.56
C GLY A 72 -7.84 -9.51 3.45
N MET A 73 -7.22 -8.42 3.94
CA MET A 73 -6.14 -8.50 4.94
C MET A 73 -6.64 -9.05 6.29
N THR A 74 -7.91 -8.76 6.63
CA THR A 74 -8.53 -9.09 7.92
C THR A 74 -9.37 -10.37 7.88
N ASP A 75 -9.34 -11.13 6.78
CA ASP A 75 -10.10 -12.37 6.60
C ASP A 75 -9.41 -13.54 7.32
N VAL A 76 -9.44 -13.48 8.66
CA VAL A 76 -8.71 -14.37 9.57
C VAL A 76 -9.29 -15.78 9.60
N ASP A 77 -10.57 -15.93 9.24
CA ASP A 77 -11.27 -17.21 9.21
C ASP A 77 -11.03 -17.99 7.90
N CYS A 78 -10.45 -17.36 6.88
CA CYS A 78 -10.17 -17.98 5.60
C CYS A 78 -9.11 -19.10 5.71
N GLU A 79 -9.31 -20.23 5.04
CA GLU A 79 -8.30 -21.30 4.98
C GLU A 79 -6.96 -20.80 4.44
N ARG A 80 -6.99 -19.85 3.48
CA ARG A 80 -5.77 -19.23 2.94
C ARG A 80 -4.99 -18.48 4.02
N PHE A 81 -5.68 -17.86 4.99
CA PHE A 81 -5.04 -17.23 6.12
C PHE A 81 -4.30 -18.24 6.98
N ARG A 82 -4.94 -19.37 7.32
CA ARG A 82 -4.32 -20.45 8.09
C ARG A 82 -3.12 -21.09 7.38
N ARG A 83 -3.13 -21.14 6.05
CA ARG A 83 -2.02 -21.66 5.22
C ARG A 83 -0.91 -20.65 4.94
N GLY A 84 -0.98 -19.42 5.48
CA GLY A 84 0.01 -18.37 5.21
C GLY A 84 -0.02 -17.85 3.77
N GLN A 85 -1.19 -17.88 3.14
CA GLN A 85 -1.45 -17.43 1.76
C GLN A 85 -2.49 -16.30 1.70
N SER A 86 -2.77 -15.65 2.84
CA SER A 86 -3.68 -14.51 2.88
C SER A 86 -3.06 -13.27 2.25
N LYS A 87 -3.92 -12.28 2.00
CA LYS A 87 -3.47 -10.96 1.56
C LYS A 87 -2.51 -10.31 2.56
N LEU A 88 -2.68 -10.56 3.86
CA LEU A 88 -1.73 -10.12 4.88
C LEU A 88 -0.32 -10.68 4.66
N HIS A 89 -0.20 -11.96 4.26
CA HIS A 89 1.10 -12.54 3.93
C HIS A 89 1.73 -11.88 2.71
N ALA A 90 0.93 -11.57 1.68
CA ALA A 90 1.39 -10.86 0.49
C ALA A 90 1.86 -9.42 0.81
N LEU A 91 1.08 -8.67 1.60
CA LEU A 91 1.43 -7.30 2.01
C LEU A 91 2.74 -7.25 2.81
N ARG A 92 3.04 -8.30 3.59
CA ARG A 92 4.32 -8.40 4.32
C ARG A 92 5.53 -8.59 3.40
N GLN A 93 5.35 -8.92 2.13
CA GLN A 93 6.44 -9.01 1.16
C GLN A 93 6.82 -7.66 0.56
N ILE A 94 6.03 -6.61 0.79
CA ILE A 94 6.30 -5.28 0.24
C ILE A 94 7.65 -4.78 0.73
N LYS A 95 8.53 -4.45 -0.21
CA LYS A 95 9.84 -3.85 0.05
C LYS A 95 9.81 -2.35 -0.13
N THR A 96 9.12 -1.88 -1.16
CA THR A 96 8.96 -0.46 -1.48
C THR A 96 7.51 -0.07 -1.36
N LEU A 97 7.22 0.87 -0.45
CA LEU A 97 5.89 1.43 -0.26
C LEU A 97 5.92 2.91 -0.64
N LYS A 98 5.16 3.28 -1.66
CA LYS A 98 4.91 4.68 -2.03
C LYS A 98 3.51 5.08 -1.54
N ILE A 99 3.41 6.22 -0.88
CA ILE A 99 2.16 6.81 -0.41
C ILE A 99 2.02 8.16 -1.09
N GLU A 100 1.09 8.28 -2.02
CA GLU A 100 1.03 9.42 -2.94
C GLU A 100 0.33 10.65 -2.33
N ASP A 101 -0.77 10.42 -1.59
CA ASP A 101 -1.68 11.50 -1.21
C ASP A 101 -2.23 11.41 0.22
N SER A 102 -2.85 12.49 0.68
CA SER A 102 -3.44 12.59 2.02
C SER A 102 -4.58 11.60 2.25
N GLN A 103 -5.39 11.32 1.23
CA GLN A 103 -6.53 10.40 1.34
C GLN A 103 -6.05 8.97 1.56
N SER A 104 -4.94 8.59 0.94
CA SER A 104 -4.31 7.29 1.13
C SER A 104 -3.84 7.10 2.59
N VAL A 105 -3.28 8.14 3.22
CA VAL A 105 -2.87 8.12 4.63
C VAL A 105 -4.06 7.96 5.56
N ILE A 106 -5.15 8.67 5.28
CA ILE A 106 -6.40 8.60 6.06
C ILE A 106 -7.03 7.21 5.93
N ALA A 107 -7.10 6.66 4.73
CA ALA A 107 -7.60 5.31 4.49
C ALA A 107 -6.72 4.26 5.19
N LEU A 108 -5.40 4.41 5.12
CA LEU A 108 -4.44 3.54 5.83
C LEU A 108 -4.62 3.60 7.35
N HIS A 109 -4.80 4.80 7.91
CA HIS A 109 -5.07 5.00 9.33
C HIS A 109 -6.33 4.23 9.77
N ARG A 110 -7.41 4.33 8.99
CA ARG A 110 -8.64 3.59 9.22
C ARG A 110 -8.40 2.07 9.21
N TRP A 111 -7.73 1.55 8.18
CA TRP A 111 -7.43 0.11 8.10
C TRP A 111 -6.53 -0.38 9.22
N TYR A 112 -5.60 0.44 9.67
CA TYR A 112 -4.75 0.12 10.81
C TYR A 112 -5.57 -0.02 12.10
N ARG A 113 -6.54 0.87 12.35
CA ARG A 113 -7.44 0.73 13.50
C ARG A 113 -8.27 -0.54 13.44
N ILE A 114 -8.79 -0.89 12.27
CA ILE A 114 -9.52 -2.16 12.07
C ILE A 114 -8.58 -3.33 12.37
N PHE A 115 -7.37 -3.32 11.82
CA PHE A 115 -6.37 -4.36 12.03
C PHE A 115 -6.00 -4.55 13.51
N LEU A 116 -5.81 -3.46 14.25
CA LEU A 116 -5.55 -3.51 15.69
C LEU A 116 -6.73 -4.03 16.52
N SER A 117 -7.95 -3.87 16.02
CA SER A 117 -9.17 -4.35 16.70
C SER A 117 -9.39 -5.86 16.56
N LEU A 118 -8.64 -6.53 15.69
CA LEU A 118 -8.74 -7.97 15.48
C LEU A 118 -8.27 -8.72 16.74
N LYS A 119 -9.22 -9.30 17.47
CA LYS A 119 -8.99 -10.17 18.63
C LYS A 119 -8.53 -11.55 18.17
N VAL A 120 -7.36 -11.63 17.56
CA VAL A 120 -6.84 -12.88 17.02
C VAL A 120 -5.58 -13.25 17.81
N ASP A 121 -5.59 -14.44 18.41
CA ASP A 121 -4.47 -15.02 19.20
C ASP A 121 -3.25 -15.44 18.36
N ILE A 122 -3.19 -15.00 17.12
CA ILE A 122 -2.11 -15.33 16.21
C ILE A 122 -0.95 -14.36 16.48
N ASP A 123 0.26 -14.83 16.19
CA ASP A 123 1.59 -14.20 16.19
C ASP A 123 1.71 -12.91 15.32
N VAL A 124 0.68 -12.07 15.39
CA VAL A 124 0.42 -10.79 14.73
C VAL A 124 0.40 -9.65 15.76
N LYS A 125 0.28 -9.95 17.06
CA LYS A 125 0.40 -8.94 18.12
C LYS A 125 1.73 -8.19 17.97
N GLY A 126 1.64 -6.91 17.64
CA GLY A 126 2.78 -6.02 17.46
C GLY A 126 3.39 -5.96 16.05
N LYS A 127 2.94 -6.80 15.10
CA LYS A 127 3.45 -6.83 13.71
C LYS A 127 2.51 -6.06 12.78
N THR A 128 3.07 -5.20 11.93
CA THR A 128 2.28 -4.43 10.97
C THR A 128 2.11 -5.19 9.65
N PRO A 129 1.11 -4.83 8.83
CA PRO A 129 1.01 -5.32 7.45
C PRO A 129 2.24 -4.96 6.60
N PHE A 130 2.99 -3.94 7.01
CA PHE A 130 4.13 -3.35 6.30
C PHE A 130 5.47 -3.68 6.96
N GLU A 131 5.57 -4.79 7.71
CA GLU A 131 6.81 -5.22 8.36
C GLU A 131 7.98 -5.40 7.37
N GLY A 132 7.68 -5.80 6.14
CA GLY A 132 8.67 -6.02 5.09
C GLY A 132 9.27 -4.76 4.48
N VAL A 133 8.69 -3.58 4.73
CA VAL A 133 9.04 -2.34 4.01
C VAL A 133 10.44 -1.88 4.38
N GLU A 134 11.29 -1.75 3.36
CA GLU A 134 12.67 -1.27 3.46
C GLU A 134 12.84 0.14 2.86
N TYR A 135 11.97 0.48 1.91
CA TYR A 135 11.96 1.75 1.18
C TYR A 135 10.59 2.40 1.32
N LEU A 136 10.52 3.58 1.93
CA LEU A 136 9.30 4.36 2.07
C LEU A 136 9.39 5.63 1.22
N GLU A 137 8.45 5.82 0.30
CA GLU A 137 8.34 7.02 -0.53
C GLU A 137 7.07 7.78 -0.16
N LEU A 138 7.18 9.07 0.14
CA LEU A 138 6.05 9.93 0.51
C LEU A 138 5.90 11.05 -0.53
N GLY A 139 4.74 11.10 -1.16
CA GLY A 139 4.35 12.21 -2.03
C GLY A 139 4.08 13.48 -1.23
N TRP A 140 4.32 14.65 -1.82
CA TRP A 140 4.18 15.93 -1.11
C TRP A 140 2.75 16.18 -0.59
N LYS A 141 1.74 15.63 -1.27
CA LYS A 141 0.33 15.72 -0.85
C LYS A 141 0.05 15.01 0.47
N VAL A 142 0.88 14.04 0.87
CA VAL A 142 0.84 13.43 2.21
C VAL A 142 1.11 14.50 3.29
N LEU A 143 2.12 15.33 3.05
CA LEU A 143 2.49 16.43 3.95
C LEU A 143 1.38 17.51 3.98
N TYR A 144 0.74 17.77 2.83
CA TYR A 144 -0.43 18.67 2.76
C TYR A 144 -1.63 18.13 3.54
N GLY A 145 -1.88 16.83 3.52
CA GLY A 145 -2.91 16.20 4.35
C GLY A 145 -2.75 16.49 5.83
N HIS A 146 -1.50 16.47 6.32
CA HIS A 146 -1.18 16.83 7.70
C HIS A 146 -1.41 18.30 8.03
N VAL A 147 -1.52 19.16 7.03
CA VAL A 147 -1.78 20.58 7.20
C VAL A 147 -3.29 20.83 7.23
N ALA A 148 -4.12 20.03 6.56
CA ALA A 148 -5.48 20.42 6.23
C ALA A 148 -6.63 19.72 7.00
N SER A 149 -6.43 18.98 8.11
CA SER A 149 -7.56 18.24 8.69
C SER A 149 -7.51 17.95 10.20
N VAL A 150 -8.33 18.69 10.94
CA VAL A 150 -9.14 18.19 12.05
C VAL A 150 -10.53 18.79 11.85
N ASP A 151 -11.48 18.04 11.26
CA ASP A 151 -12.92 18.10 11.61
C ASP A 151 -13.86 17.25 10.73
N SER A 152 -13.43 16.66 9.60
CA SER A 152 -14.38 16.02 8.66
C SER A 152 -14.61 14.51 8.80
N TYR A 153 -13.91 13.78 9.68
CA TYR A 153 -14.03 12.32 9.74
C TYR A 153 -14.77 11.82 10.99
N ARG A 154 -16.11 11.94 10.99
CA ARG A 154 -16.96 11.15 11.90
C ARG A 154 -17.15 9.74 11.33
N LEU A 155 -16.54 8.75 12.00
CA LEU A 155 -16.80 7.34 11.76
C LEU A 155 -18.17 6.97 12.35
N THR A 156 -19.21 6.94 11.53
CA THR A 156 -20.50 6.32 11.89
C THR A 156 -20.52 4.88 11.38
N LEU A 157 -20.43 3.91 12.30
CA LEU A 157 -20.83 2.54 12.05
C LEU A 157 -22.35 2.51 11.89
N ILE A 158 -22.85 2.37 10.66
CA ILE A 158 -24.29 2.20 10.43
C ILE A 158 -24.55 0.71 10.16
N GLU A 159 -25.25 0.07 11.09
CA GLU A 159 -25.82 -1.26 10.89
C GLU A 159 -27.09 -1.13 10.04
N HIS A 160 -27.08 -1.68 8.82
CA HIS A 160 -28.32 -1.84 8.05
C HIS A 160 -28.80 -3.29 8.10
N PRO A 161 -30.08 -3.53 8.43
CA PRO A 161 -30.70 -4.83 8.26
C PRO A 161 -30.88 -5.08 6.76
N SER A 162 -30.27 -6.15 6.23
CA SER A 162 -30.52 -6.56 4.85
C SER A 162 -31.95 -7.09 4.70
N PRO A 163 -32.75 -6.62 3.72
CA PRO A 163 -34.08 -7.17 3.48
C PRO A 163 -33.97 -8.51 2.76
N GLY A 164 -34.53 -9.55 3.38
CA GLY A 164 -34.88 -10.79 2.69
C GLY A 164 -33.76 -11.81 2.46
N ARG A 165 -33.14 -12.35 3.52
CA ARG A 165 -32.57 -13.71 3.51
C ARG A 165 -32.67 -14.33 4.90
N ARG A 166 -33.31 -15.50 4.97
CA ARG A 166 -33.49 -16.28 6.21
C ARG A 166 -32.14 -16.51 6.87
N LEU A 167 -32.10 -16.16 8.16
CA LEU A 167 -30.98 -16.33 9.07
C LEU A 167 -30.63 -17.81 9.22
N THR A 168 -29.47 -18.20 8.70
CA THR A 168 -28.66 -19.28 9.25
C THR A 168 -27.21 -18.78 9.35
N GLY A 169 -26.68 -18.80 10.58
CA GLY A 169 -25.27 -18.67 10.99
C GLY A 169 -24.30 -17.83 10.16
N ASN A 170 -23.72 -16.82 10.80
CA ASN A 170 -22.56 -16.01 10.38
C ASN A 170 -22.84 -14.96 9.29
N GLN A 171 -23.47 -13.85 9.71
CA GLN A 171 -23.64 -12.66 8.88
C GLN A 171 -22.28 -11.99 8.59
N LYS A 172 -21.93 -11.91 7.30
CA LYS A 172 -20.85 -11.09 6.77
C LYS A 172 -21.29 -9.62 6.74
N SER A 173 -20.62 -8.76 7.49
CA SER A 173 -20.78 -7.31 7.43
C SER A 173 -20.18 -6.80 6.12
N ALA A 174 -20.98 -6.12 5.29
CA ALA A 174 -20.48 -5.34 4.18
C ALA A 174 -20.21 -3.90 4.67
N ILE A 175 -18.99 -3.41 4.46
CA ILE A 175 -18.57 -2.06 4.81
C ILE A 175 -18.85 -1.15 3.61
N GLN A 176 -19.73 -0.17 3.73
CA GLN A 176 -19.85 0.94 2.77
C GLN A 176 -19.44 2.25 3.44
N ILE A 177 -18.67 3.05 2.71
CA ILE A 177 -17.98 4.26 3.17
C ILE A 177 -18.54 5.45 2.38
N GLN A 178 -18.89 6.53 3.08
CA GLN A 178 -19.26 7.80 2.46
C GLN A 178 -18.22 8.87 2.81
N ASN A 179 -17.63 9.50 1.78
CA ASN A 179 -16.62 10.54 1.91
C ASN A 179 -17.28 11.91 1.64
N ASN A 180 -17.38 12.77 2.65
CA ASN A 180 -17.77 14.17 2.47
C ASN A 180 -16.53 15.05 2.66
N TYR A 181 -15.82 15.32 1.57
CA TYR A 181 -14.74 16.31 1.52
C TYR A 181 -15.21 17.49 0.68
N ASP A 182 -15.43 18.65 1.30
CA ASP A 182 -16.03 19.83 0.64
C ASP A 182 -15.01 20.94 0.32
N GLY A 183 -13.71 20.70 0.48
CA GLY A 183 -12.67 21.55 -0.09
C GLY A 183 -12.61 23.04 0.34
N THR A 184 -13.40 23.52 1.30
CA THR A 184 -13.44 24.94 1.68
C THR A 184 -12.88 25.25 3.08
N SER A 185 -11.99 26.25 3.12
CA SER A 185 -11.43 27.05 4.23
C SER A 185 -10.74 26.32 5.40
N HIS A 186 -9.45 26.62 5.53
CA HIS A 186 -8.44 25.89 6.29
C HIS A 186 -8.22 26.44 7.71
N GLU A 187 -8.65 25.71 8.73
CA GLU A 187 -7.89 25.69 9.98
C GLU A 187 -6.78 24.64 9.83
N VAL A 188 -5.54 25.13 9.74
CA VAL A 188 -4.35 24.29 9.59
C VAL A 188 -4.07 23.61 10.92
N THR A 189 -4.63 22.42 11.11
CA THR A 189 -4.42 21.63 12.33
C THR A 189 -3.64 20.35 11.99
N PRO A 190 -2.53 20.07 12.71
CA PRO A 190 -1.74 18.87 12.49
C PRO A 190 -2.58 17.63 12.78
N ILE A 191 -2.75 16.74 11.81
CA ILE A 191 -3.38 15.44 12.05
C ILE A 191 -2.61 14.73 13.19
N HIS A 192 -3.35 14.19 14.16
CA HIS A 192 -2.78 13.39 15.24
C HIS A 192 -2.33 12.01 14.68
N ASN A 193 -1.15 11.98 14.07
CA ASN A 193 -0.61 10.85 13.30
C ASN A 193 -0.05 9.70 14.12
N ALA A 194 -0.32 9.66 15.43
CA ALA A 194 0.17 8.58 16.29
C ALA A 194 -0.12 7.20 15.69
N SER A 195 -1.26 7.02 15.01
CA SER A 195 -1.60 5.75 14.38
C SER A 195 -0.92 5.54 13.01
N PHE A 196 -0.65 6.58 12.22
CA PHE A 196 0.18 6.44 11.01
C PHE A 196 1.63 6.10 11.38
N HIS A 197 2.20 6.83 12.35
CA HIS A 197 3.51 6.50 12.89
C HIS A 197 3.54 5.08 13.46
N ALA A 198 2.50 4.65 14.18
CA ALA A 198 2.42 3.28 14.69
C ALA A 198 2.24 2.23 13.58
N LEU A 199 1.54 2.54 12.48
CA LEU A 199 1.42 1.68 11.31
C LEU A 199 2.77 1.48 10.61
N ILE A 200 3.56 2.54 10.50
CA ILE A 200 4.90 2.49 9.88
C ILE A 200 5.94 1.89 10.84
N ARG A 201 5.80 2.13 12.15
CA ARG A 201 6.76 1.69 13.18
C ARG A 201 6.53 0.25 13.66
N GLY A 202 5.28 -0.18 13.77
CA GLY A 202 4.91 -1.27 14.67
C GLY A 202 4.19 -0.79 15.93
N SER A 203 3.17 -1.52 16.35
CA SER A 203 2.40 -1.29 17.59
C SER A 203 3.14 -1.76 18.84
N SER A 204 4.18 -2.58 18.71
CA SER A 204 5.03 -2.99 19.83
C SER A 204 6.28 -2.10 19.84
N GLY A 205 6.57 -1.43 20.95
CA GLY A 205 7.59 -0.37 21.07
C GLY A 205 9.05 -0.73 20.70
N GLY A 206 9.33 -1.91 20.15
CA GLY A 206 10.63 -2.33 19.64
C GLY A 206 10.69 -2.31 18.11
N THR A 207 11.72 -1.65 17.57
CA THR A 207 12.56 -2.03 16.39
C THR A 207 11.96 -2.70 15.13
N SER A 208 10.65 -2.77 14.96
CA SER A 208 10.03 -3.59 13.91
C SER A 208 10.04 -2.95 12.52
N SER A 209 10.34 -1.67 12.41
CA SER A 209 10.43 -1.02 11.11
C SER A 209 11.77 -1.37 10.44
N ARG A 210 11.69 -2.05 9.29
CA ARG A 210 12.85 -2.39 8.45
C ARG A 210 13.24 -1.27 7.49
N ILE A 211 12.59 -0.10 7.59
CA ILE A 211 12.80 1.01 6.67
C ILE A 211 14.23 1.53 6.83
N ARG A 212 14.99 1.42 5.74
CA ARG A 212 16.38 1.86 5.62
C ARG A 212 16.51 3.10 4.75
N ARG A 213 15.59 3.32 3.81
CA ARG A 213 15.55 4.54 3.02
C ARG A 213 14.19 5.21 3.09
N LEU A 214 14.21 6.53 3.24
CA LEU A 214 13.04 7.38 3.19
C LEU A 214 13.22 8.36 2.02
N CYS A 215 12.28 8.35 1.08
CA CYS A 215 12.18 9.36 0.03
C CYS A 215 10.99 10.26 0.31
N VAL A 216 11.19 11.56 0.23
CA VAL A 216 10.10 12.54 0.39
C VAL A 216 10.10 13.49 -0.79
N GLU A 217 8.98 13.59 -1.47
CA GLU A 217 8.70 14.69 -2.39
C GLU A 217 8.26 15.88 -1.54
N TRP A 218 9.05 16.95 -1.50
CA TRP A 218 8.78 18.12 -0.65
C TRP A 218 7.72 19.05 -1.27
N GLY A 219 7.48 18.96 -2.57
CA GLY A 219 6.42 19.70 -3.28
C GLY A 219 6.67 21.20 -3.44
N ASP A 220 5.81 21.84 -4.24
CA ASP A 220 5.77 23.29 -4.46
C ASP A 220 4.68 23.94 -3.62
N TRP A 221 5.07 24.47 -2.46
CA TRP A 221 4.15 25.12 -1.53
C TRP A 221 3.70 26.52 -1.99
N ASN A 222 4.44 27.17 -2.90
CA ASN A 222 4.16 28.55 -3.30
C ASN A 222 2.88 28.66 -4.12
N ASN A 223 2.61 27.65 -4.95
CA ASN A 223 1.46 27.63 -5.85
C ASN A 223 0.12 27.29 -5.17
N ILE A 224 0.14 26.82 -3.90
CA ILE A 224 -1.02 26.18 -3.30
C ILE A 224 -1.69 27.06 -2.24
N LEU A 225 -0.93 27.86 -1.49
CA LEU A 225 -1.42 28.41 -0.21
C LEU A 225 -1.31 29.92 -0.04
N GLY A 226 -0.93 30.67 -1.07
CA GLY A 226 -1.10 32.14 -1.08
C GLY A 226 -0.61 32.90 0.16
N GLY A 227 0.43 32.40 0.86
CA GLY A 227 0.96 33.03 2.08
C GLY A 227 1.41 32.07 3.19
N ASP A 228 0.83 30.87 3.31
CA ASP A 228 1.07 29.99 4.47
C ASP A 228 2.26 29.02 4.33
N VAL A 229 3.19 29.31 3.41
CA VAL A 229 4.34 28.44 3.09
C VAL A 229 5.18 28.12 4.33
N GLU A 230 5.37 29.08 5.23
CA GLU A 230 6.17 28.88 6.45
C GLU A 230 5.51 27.91 7.44
N ILE A 231 4.19 28.03 7.62
CA ILE A 231 3.41 27.17 8.52
C ILE A 231 3.45 25.74 8.00
N VAL A 232 3.20 25.56 6.71
CA VAL A 232 3.16 24.25 6.06
C VAL A 232 4.52 23.58 6.03
N SER A 233 5.57 24.33 5.69
CA SER A 233 6.95 23.84 5.77
C SER A 233 7.33 23.48 7.21
N GLY A 234 6.84 24.23 8.20
CA GLY A 234 7.00 23.94 9.62
C GLY A 234 6.34 22.61 10.03
N ILE A 235 5.11 22.36 9.59
CA ILE A 235 4.38 21.12 9.88
C ILE A 235 5.03 19.93 9.17
N GLY A 236 5.32 20.06 7.87
CA GLY A 236 5.99 19.03 7.07
C GLY A 236 7.35 18.65 7.66
N SER A 237 8.18 19.64 8.02
CA SER A 237 9.49 19.39 8.63
C SER A 237 9.38 18.74 10.00
N ARG A 238 8.38 19.09 10.82
CA ARG A 238 8.12 18.45 12.10
C ARG A 238 7.71 16.99 11.91
N PHE A 239 6.84 16.72 10.94
CA PHE A 239 6.42 15.36 10.60
C PHE A 239 7.62 14.50 10.15
N ILE A 240 8.44 15.00 9.23
CA ILE A 240 9.66 14.30 8.80
C ILE A 240 10.58 14.03 9.99
N ARG A 241 10.80 15.01 10.87
CA ARG A 241 11.61 14.84 12.09
C ARG A 241 11.07 13.74 13.00
N ILE A 242 9.76 13.70 13.22
CA ILE A 242 9.13 12.64 14.03
C ILE A 242 9.31 11.28 13.36
N LEU A 243 9.12 11.21 12.04
CA LEU A 243 9.29 9.99 11.27
C LEU A 243 10.73 9.47 11.38
N ILE A 244 11.74 10.32 11.12
CA ILE A 244 13.15 9.97 11.24
C ILE A 244 13.48 9.44 12.64
N ARG A 245 13.03 10.12 13.70
CA ARG A 245 13.25 9.68 15.08
C ARG A 245 12.61 8.32 15.37
N SER A 246 11.53 7.98 14.67
CA SER A 246 10.83 6.70 14.84
C SER A 246 11.45 5.55 14.03
N LEU A 247 12.24 5.84 13.00
CA LEU A 247 12.84 4.87 12.09
C LEU A 247 14.29 4.59 12.47
N ILE A 248 14.49 3.71 13.45
CA ILE A 248 15.81 3.42 14.05
C ILE A 248 16.82 2.85 13.04
N LEU A 249 16.34 2.13 12.00
CA LEU A 249 17.19 1.51 10.98
C LEU A 249 17.42 2.39 9.74
N LEU A 250 16.95 3.63 9.77
CA LEU A 250 17.06 4.57 8.65
C LEU A 250 18.54 4.90 8.39
N ARG A 251 19.00 4.68 7.17
CA ARG A 251 20.39 4.91 6.72
C ARG A 251 20.50 6.04 5.72
N GLU A 252 19.46 6.25 4.95
CA GLU A 252 19.44 7.19 3.83
C GLU A 252 18.12 7.94 3.81
N ILE A 253 18.18 9.24 3.57
CA ILE A 253 17.01 10.05 3.38
C ILE A 253 17.25 10.95 2.18
N ASN A 254 16.35 10.82 1.22
CA ASN A 254 16.38 11.55 -0.03
C ASN A 254 15.18 12.49 -0.03
N ILE A 255 15.44 13.78 -0.03
CA ILE A 255 14.37 14.76 -0.16
C ILE A 255 14.48 15.45 -1.52
N PHE A 256 13.41 15.33 -2.29
CA PHE A 256 13.23 15.93 -3.59
C PHE A 256 12.50 17.24 -3.40
N ALA A 257 13.25 18.34 -3.42
CA ALA A 257 12.72 19.68 -3.24
C ALA A 257 12.97 20.51 -4.49
N GLN A 258 11.93 21.17 -4.99
CA GLN A 258 12.05 22.12 -6.10
C GLN A 258 12.60 23.49 -5.64
N PHE A 259 12.75 23.73 -4.33
CA PHE A 259 13.12 25.05 -3.78
C PHE A 259 14.09 24.98 -2.61
N ALA A 260 15.06 25.90 -2.60
CA ALA A 260 16.17 26.06 -1.63
C ALA A 260 15.75 26.15 -0.14
N ASN A 261 14.45 26.32 0.14
CA ASN A 261 13.95 26.58 1.48
C ASN A 261 13.94 25.36 2.40
N ILE A 262 14.13 24.14 1.90
CA ILE A 262 14.06 22.96 2.77
C ILE A 262 15.09 23.01 3.90
N ASP A 263 16.30 23.50 3.63
CA ASP A 263 17.38 23.58 4.61
C ASP A 263 17.03 24.52 5.78
N LYS A 264 16.21 25.56 5.53
CA LYS A 264 15.70 26.48 6.56
C LYS A 264 14.82 25.75 7.58
N TYR A 265 14.06 24.73 7.16
CA TYR A 265 13.02 24.10 7.99
C TYR A 265 13.41 22.70 8.48
N CYS A 266 14.24 21.99 7.72
CA CYS A 266 14.72 20.64 8.00
C CYS A 266 16.18 20.69 8.46
N ASN A 267 16.49 21.41 9.54
CA ASN A 267 17.79 21.33 10.24
C ASN A 267 18.04 19.90 10.74
N LEU A 268 18.68 19.07 9.91
CA LEU A 268 18.80 17.64 10.10
C LEU A 268 20.19 17.20 9.62
N ILE A 269 20.86 16.41 10.46
CA ILE A 269 22.32 16.21 10.45
C ILE A 269 22.76 15.17 9.39
N GLN A 270 21.82 14.47 8.72
CA GLN A 270 22.10 13.40 7.76
C GLN A 270 21.16 13.45 6.55
N PHE A 271 21.50 14.22 5.52
CA PHE A 271 20.72 14.27 4.28
C PHE A 271 21.55 14.26 3.01
N ARG A 272 20.96 13.64 1.97
CA ARG A 272 21.22 13.98 0.57
C ARG A 272 19.99 14.70 0.03
N VAL A 273 20.11 16.01 -0.16
CA VAL A 273 19.09 16.82 -0.81
C VAL A 273 19.40 16.84 -2.30
N TYR A 274 18.42 16.46 -3.12
CA TYR A 274 18.55 16.53 -4.58
C TYR A 274 17.69 17.69 -5.09
N TRP A 275 18.35 18.60 -5.80
CA TRP A 275 17.73 19.73 -6.49
C TRP A 275 17.40 19.32 -7.91
N PHE A 276 16.17 19.57 -8.36
CA PHE A 276 15.69 19.33 -9.72
C PHE A 276 15.02 20.59 -10.25
#